data_AF-A0A4D6Y1P3-F1
#
_entry.id   AF-A0A4D6Y1P3-F1
#
_cell.length_a   1.000
_cell.length_b   1.000
_cell.length_c   1.000
_cell.angle_alpha   90.00
_cell.angle_beta   90.00
_cell.angle_gamma   90.00
#
_symmetry.space_group_name_H-M   'P 1'
#
loop_
_entity.id
_entity.type
_entity.pdbx_description
1 polymer ?
#
loop_
_entity_poly.entity_id
_entity_poly.type
_entity_poly.pdbx_seq_one_letter_code
_entity_poly.pdbx_strand_id
1 'polypeptide(L)'
;MLILYKSYNLNLLVEKACSIFITNPLSDPLENEIFITPNKQTDHWIKIFITKKYSIISNIKFLRLNKFFWKIFQRINTNCYSNIEFEKYYLTWKIMNIKDIKNLTNVISKNKLKSEELFEIASFLSKCFEKYLLYRPDWIQTWENNPKYHKNTDPLVKSYELLWATIISNMKNKNQITWNYSNLLFLLQDVITHKKLNINQFPSRIFIFGNVFLTPYNIIMLNSISKLCSIHFFYVTPYQNEEQMLLNQIKLKKHKLTMIKKNISYFFNETEKYKQLLDNTINKKNNINDTLLWNKYRYEQYLLLSLINKKEINIFNIKKPICLLQKIQRNIIKTNFYKIWNNNKKKIMIKIKK
;
A
#
# COMPACT_ATOMS: atom_id res chain seq x y z
N MET A 1 15.34 8.71 -7.27
CA MET A 1 14.28 9.76 -7.32
C MET A 1 12.93 9.09 -7.54
N LEU A 2 11.83 9.58 -6.93
CA LEU A 2 10.47 9.07 -7.16
C LEU A 2 9.69 9.93 -8.18
N ILE A 3 9.26 9.33 -9.27
CA ILE A 3 8.45 9.96 -10.33
C ILE A 3 7.07 9.31 -10.36
N LEU A 4 6.01 10.11 -10.27
CA LEU A 4 4.63 9.66 -10.34
C LEU A 4 4.02 10.05 -11.69
N TYR A 5 3.68 9.06 -12.50
CA TYR A 5 2.95 9.22 -13.75
C TYR A 5 1.47 8.97 -13.52
N LYS A 6 0.61 9.93 -13.86
CA LYS A 6 -0.85 9.84 -13.70
C LYS A 6 -1.54 9.70 -15.05
N SER A 7 -2.45 8.74 -15.19
CA SER A 7 -3.30 8.62 -16.38
C SER A 7 -4.54 7.80 -16.08
N TYR A 8 -5.65 8.04 -16.79
CA TYR A 8 -6.83 7.18 -16.72
C TYR A 8 -6.68 5.87 -17.49
N ASN A 9 -5.70 5.79 -18.40
CA ASN A 9 -5.50 4.63 -19.25
C ASN A 9 -4.20 3.91 -18.90
N LEU A 10 -4.32 2.66 -18.46
CA LEU A 10 -3.18 1.81 -18.13
C LEU A 10 -2.29 1.56 -19.36
N ASN A 11 -2.86 1.52 -20.57
CA ASN A 11 -2.11 1.36 -21.82
C ASN A 11 -1.07 2.48 -21.98
N LEU A 12 -1.48 3.75 -21.82
CA LEU A 12 -0.59 4.90 -21.95
C LEU A 12 0.55 4.86 -20.92
N LEU A 13 0.26 4.37 -19.72
CA LEU A 13 1.25 4.22 -18.66
C LEU A 13 2.27 3.13 -19.00
N VAL A 14 1.82 1.98 -19.51
CA VAL A 14 2.73 0.90 -19.93
C VAL A 14 3.54 1.31 -21.15
N GLU A 15 2.95 2.03 -22.09
CA GLU A 15 3.69 2.62 -23.22
C GLU A 15 4.78 3.57 -22.73
N LYS A 16 4.47 4.41 -21.74
CA LYS A 16 5.46 5.30 -21.15
C LYS A 16 6.58 4.50 -20.46
N ALA A 17 6.24 3.45 -19.73
CA ALA A 17 7.23 2.56 -19.13
C ALA A 17 8.15 1.94 -20.18
N CYS A 18 7.58 1.44 -21.28
CA CYS A 18 8.34 0.92 -22.42
C CYS A 18 9.30 1.96 -22.98
N SER A 19 8.82 3.20 -23.20
CA SER A 19 9.70 4.26 -23.68
C SER A 19 10.88 4.54 -22.75
N ILE A 20 10.72 4.38 -21.43
CA ILE A 20 11.80 4.64 -20.45
C ILE A 20 12.90 3.59 -20.55
N PHE A 21 12.56 2.30 -20.57
CA PHE A 21 13.61 1.26 -20.60
C PHE A 21 14.18 1.01 -22.00
N ILE A 22 13.47 1.39 -23.07
CA ILE A 22 14.01 1.38 -24.44
C ILE A 22 15.00 2.55 -24.66
N THR A 23 14.67 3.75 -24.17
CA THR A 23 15.54 4.94 -24.34
C THR A 23 16.79 4.87 -23.48
N ASN A 24 16.71 4.20 -22.34
CA ASN A 24 17.83 4.03 -21.43
C ASN A 24 17.91 2.56 -21.01
N PRO A 25 18.57 1.67 -21.76
CA PRO A 25 18.71 0.27 -21.39
C PRO A 25 19.51 0.10 -20.08
N LEU A 26 19.36 -1.05 -19.42
CA LEU A 26 20.18 -1.40 -18.26
C LEU A 26 21.64 -1.59 -18.69
N SER A 27 22.57 -1.35 -17.76
CA SER A 27 24.01 -1.53 -18.02
C SER A 27 24.40 -2.99 -18.19
N ASP A 28 23.77 -3.90 -17.42
CA ASP A 28 23.95 -5.34 -17.55
C ASP A 28 22.80 -5.94 -18.37
N PRO A 29 23.08 -6.60 -19.51
CA PRO A 29 22.04 -7.19 -20.36
C PRO A 29 21.29 -8.36 -19.70
N LEU A 30 21.86 -9.01 -18.68
CA LEU A 30 21.22 -10.11 -17.96
C LEU A 30 20.38 -9.64 -16.76
N GLU A 31 20.52 -8.37 -16.36
CA GLU A 31 19.74 -7.81 -15.27
C GLU A 31 18.25 -7.70 -15.67
N ASN A 32 17.38 -8.16 -14.77
CA ASN A 32 15.94 -8.15 -15.03
C ASN A 32 15.34 -6.76 -14.76
N GLU A 33 14.45 -6.31 -15.64
CA GLU A 33 13.56 -5.19 -15.34
C GLU A 33 12.56 -5.55 -14.25
N ILE A 34 12.44 -4.72 -13.21
CA ILE A 34 11.59 -5.02 -12.05
C ILE A 34 10.26 -4.29 -12.14
N PHE A 35 9.18 -5.06 -12.28
CA PHE A 35 7.81 -4.57 -12.35
C PHE A 35 7.05 -4.96 -11.08
N ILE A 36 6.61 -3.96 -10.32
CA ILE A 36 5.75 -4.14 -9.15
C ILE A 36 4.30 -3.96 -9.58
N THR A 37 3.52 -5.02 -9.41
CA THR A 37 2.11 -5.09 -9.84
C THR A 37 1.21 -5.54 -8.70
N PRO A 38 -0.09 -5.22 -8.74
CA PRO A 38 -1.03 -5.60 -7.69
C PRO A 38 -1.35 -7.11 -7.72
N ASN A 39 -1.54 -7.70 -8.89
CA ASN A 39 -2.03 -9.07 -9.02
C ASN A 39 -1.50 -9.79 -10.28
N LYS A 40 -1.66 -11.12 -10.35
CA LYS A 40 -1.14 -11.93 -11.46
C LYS A 40 -1.80 -11.55 -12.79
N GLN A 41 -3.07 -11.14 -12.76
CA GLN A 41 -3.82 -10.71 -13.94
C GLN A 41 -3.17 -9.50 -14.60
N THR A 42 -2.74 -8.52 -13.81
CA THR A 42 -1.99 -7.38 -14.34
C THR A 42 -0.64 -7.77 -14.94
N ASP A 43 0.05 -8.77 -14.39
CA ASP A 43 1.29 -9.28 -14.99
C ASP A 43 1.03 -9.84 -16.39
N HIS A 44 0.04 -10.71 -16.51
CA HIS A 44 -0.34 -11.33 -17.78
C HIS A 44 -0.80 -10.28 -18.79
N TRP A 45 -1.62 -9.34 -18.36
CA TRP A 45 -2.09 -8.26 -19.21
C TRP A 45 -0.93 -7.38 -19.72
N ILE A 46 0.01 -7.00 -18.83
CA ILE A 46 1.18 -6.19 -19.22
C ILE A 46 2.04 -6.96 -20.22
N LYS A 47 2.28 -8.25 -19.98
CA LYS A 47 3.03 -9.11 -20.92
C LYS A 47 2.36 -9.12 -22.30
N ILE A 48 1.06 -9.42 -22.37
CA ILE A 48 0.31 -9.47 -23.63
C ILE A 48 0.31 -8.11 -24.33
N PHE A 49 0.15 -7.01 -23.59
CA PHE A 49 0.15 -5.67 -24.15
C PHE A 49 1.51 -5.32 -24.79
N ILE A 50 2.59 -5.62 -24.09
CA ILE A 50 3.96 -5.34 -24.56
C ILE A 50 4.31 -6.25 -25.74
N THR A 51 4.01 -7.55 -25.70
CA THR A 51 4.29 -8.47 -26.83
C THR A 51 3.52 -8.08 -28.07
N LYS A 52 2.25 -7.66 -27.96
CA LYS A 52 1.48 -7.17 -29.11
C LYS A 52 2.10 -5.95 -29.76
N LYS A 53 2.78 -5.10 -28.98
CA LYS A 53 3.37 -3.84 -29.48
C LYS A 53 4.81 -4.00 -29.98
N TYR A 54 5.62 -4.82 -29.31
CA TYR A 54 7.06 -4.96 -29.56
C TYR A 54 7.45 -6.37 -30.02
N SER A 55 6.50 -7.23 -30.36
CA SER A 55 6.63 -8.67 -30.72
C SER A 55 7.14 -9.59 -29.62
N ILE A 56 8.12 -9.16 -28.82
CA ILE A 56 8.75 -9.96 -27.77
C ILE A 56 8.80 -9.20 -26.45
N ILE A 57 8.71 -9.94 -25.35
CA ILE A 57 9.02 -9.46 -24.01
C ILE A 57 9.80 -10.55 -23.28
N SER A 58 10.98 -10.20 -22.77
CA SER A 58 11.81 -11.10 -21.98
C SER A 58 12.48 -10.32 -20.85
N ASN A 59 13.06 -11.05 -19.90
CA ASN A 59 13.83 -10.49 -18.79
C ASN A 59 13.09 -9.46 -17.90
N ILE A 60 11.75 -9.54 -17.83
CA ILE A 60 10.94 -8.74 -16.89
C ILE A 60 10.49 -9.59 -15.71
N LYS A 61 10.86 -9.14 -14.51
CA LYS A 61 10.51 -9.78 -13.25
C LYS A 61 9.36 -9.06 -12.57
N PHE A 62 8.20 -9.73 -12.57
CA PHE A 62 7.02 -9.26 -11.85
C PHE A 62 7.09 -9.63 -10.37
N LEU A 63 6.91 -8.64 -9.50
CA LEU A 63 6.92 -8.80 -8.04
C LEU A 63 5.71 -8.11 -7.41
N ARG A 64 5.35 -8.57 -6.22
CA ARG A 64 4.47 -7.82 -5.30
C ARG A 64 5.32 -6.90 -4.43
N LEU A 65 4.73 -5.83 -3.92
CA LEU A 65 5.44 -4.82 -3.14
C LEU A 65 6.12 -5.42 -1.88
N ASN A 66 5.40 -6.23 -1.11
CA ASN A 66 5.98 -6.85 0.10
C ASN A 66 7.13 -7.81 -0.26
N LYS A 67 6.97 -8.61 -1.32
CA LYS A 67 8.01 -9.54 -1.80
C LYS A 67 9.23 -8.79 -2.32
N PHE A 68 9.03 -7.61 -2.90
CA PHE A 68 10.11 -6.73 -3.34
C PHE A 68 10.91 -6.19 -2.15
N PHE A 69 10.26 -5.66 -1.10
CA PHE A 69 10.97 -5.20 0.10
C PHE A 69 11.74 -6.32 0.78
N TRP A 70 11.15 -7.51 0.86
CA TRP A 70 11.84 -8.68 1.39
C TRP A 70 13.09 -9.05 0.59
N LYS A 71 13.04 -8.99 -0.74
CA LYS A 71 14.23 -9.24 -1.57
C LYS A 71 15.34 -8.22 -1.36
N ILE A 72 14.99 -6.94 -1.21
CA ILE A 72 15.98 -5.91 -0.86
C ILE A 72 16.63 -6.28 0.47
N PHE A 73 15.85 -6.69 1.44
CA PHE A 73 16.38 -7.05 2.75
C PHE A 73 17.31 -8.24 2.71
N GLN A 74 16.96 -9.30 1.99
CA GLN A 74 17.83 -10.48 1.80
C GLN A 74 19.21 -10.10 1.23
N ARG A 75 19.27 -9.05 0.39
CA ARG A 75 20.54 -8.53 -0.15
C ARG A 75 21.34 -7.72 0.85
N ILE A 76 20.69 -7.07 1.82
CA ILE A 76 21.32 -6.25 2.85
C ILE A 76 21.77 -7.10 4.04
N ASN A 77 20.97 -8.11 4.42
CA ASN A 77 21.24 -8.98 5.55
C ASN A 77 21.16 -10.45 5.11
N THR A 78 22.34 -11.08 4.98
CA THR A 78 22.49 -12.45 4.48
C THR A 78 21.88 -13.51 5.39
N ASN A 79 21.66 -13.20 6.67
CA ASN A 79 21.11 -14.15 7.65
C ASN A 79 19.58 -14.34 7.56
N CYS A 80 18.93 -13.71 6.57
CA CYS A 80 17.48 -13.68 6.45
C CYS A 80 17.04 -14.47 5.22
N TYR A 81 16.82 -15.77 5.37
CA TYR A 81 16.61 -16.67 4.24
C TYR A 81 15.16 -16.77 3.77
N SER A 82 14.16 -16.66 4.67
CA SER A 82 12.75 -16.80 4.27
C SER A 82 11.75 -16.19 5.27
N ASN A 83 10.53 -15.91 4.80
CA ASN A 83 9.42 -15.36 5.60
C ASN A 83 8.33 -16.39 5.85
N ILE A 84 8.55 -17.61 5.38
CA ILE A 84 7.55 -18.68 5.32
C ILE A 84 6.93 -18.88 6.70
N GLU A 85 7.75 -18.69 7.73
CA GLU A 85 7.38 -18.75 9.14
C GLU A 85 6.23 -17.87 9.61
N PHE A 86 6.01 -16.74 8.94
CA PHE A 86 4.94 -15.77 9.23
C PHE A 86 3.82 -15.80 8.19
N GLU A 87 3.84 -16.75 7.25
CA GLU A 87 2.70 -16.98 6.38
C GLU A 87 1.53 -17.57 7.17
N LYS A 88 0.31 -17.26 6.73
CA LYS A 88 -0.93 -17.63 7.41
C LYS A 88 -0.94 -19.10 7.87
N TYR A 89 -0.60 -20.02 6.97
CA TYR A 89 -0.61 -21.46 7.24
C TYR A 89 0.38 -21.87 8.35
N TYR A 90 1.58 -21.30 8.38
CA TYR A 90 2.54 -21.65 9.43
C TYR A 90 2.13 -21.04 10.77
N LEU A 91 1.63 -19.80 10.74
CA LEU A 91 1.09 -19.15 11.94
C LEU A 91 -0.11 -19.91 12.52
N THR A 92 -1.00 -20.49 11.70
CA THR A 92 -2.12 -21.31 12.23
C THR A 92 -1.63 -22.48 13.05
N TRP A 93 -0.66 -23.24 12.52
CA TRP A 93 -0.12 -24.40 13.22
C TRP A 93 0.71 -24.00 14.44
N LYS A 94 1.45 -22.89 14.36
CA LYS A 94 2.19 -22.33 15.51
C LYS A 94 1.25 -21.93 16.63
N ILE A 95 0.13 -21.28 16.31
CA ILE A 95 -0.89 -20.90 17.28
C ILE A 95 -1.53 -22.14 17.89
N MET A 96 -1.93 -23.13 17.07
CA MET A 96 -2.59 -24.36 17.52
C MET A 96 -1.73 -25.18 18.50
N ASN A 97 -0.40 -25.13 18.35
CA ASN A 97 0.54 -25.86 19.21
C ASN A 97 0.80 -25.22 20.59
N ILE A 98 0.22 -24.06 20.88
CA ILE A 98 0.36 -23.40 22.18
C ILE A 98 -0.54 -24.15 23.19
N LYS A 99 0.04 -24.69 24.26
CA LYS A 99 -0.66 -25.58 25.22
C LYS A 99 -1.81 -24.87 25.97
N ASP A 100 -1.69 -23.57 26.20
CA ASP A 100 -2.64 -22.78 27.02
C ASP A 100 -3.26 -21.58 26.27
N ILE A 101 -3.63 -21.74 25.01
CA ILE A 101 -4.28 -20.66 24.22
C ILE A 101 -5.48 -20.07 24.97
N LYS A 102 -6.23 -20.92 25.70
CA LYS A 102 -7.43 -20.53 26.46
C LYS A 102 -7.15 -19.49 27.55
N ASN A 103 -5.98 -19.55 28.19
CA ASN A 103 -5.59 -18.59 29.24
C ASN A 103 -5.06 -17.30 28.63
N LEU A 104 -4.58 -17.35 27.38
CA LEU A 104 -4.03 -16.21 26.67
C LEU A 104 -5.12 -15.36 26.01
N THR A 105 -6.25 -15.95 25.62
CA THR A 105 -7.36 -15.24 24.98
C THR A 105 -8.62 -15.30 25.84
N ASN A 106 -9.02 -14.15 26.40
CA ASN A 106 -10.30 -13.99 27.12
C ASN A 106 -11.55 -14.30 26.28
N VAL A 107 -11.37 -14.50 24.97
CA VAL A 107 -12.42 -14.77 23.98
C VAL A 107 -12.85 -16.24 23.97
N ILE A 108 -12.00 -17.14 24.46
CA ILE A 108 -12.29 -18.57 24.46
C ILE A 108 -13.03 -18.94 25.74
N SER A 109 -14.28 -19.40 25.60
CA SER A 109 -15.04 -19.95 26.72
C SER A 109 -14.28 -21.15 27.34
N LYS A 110 -14.33 -21.28 28.67
CA LYS A 110 -13.53 -22.26 29.44
C LYS A 110 -13.83 -23.74 29.13
N ASN A 111 -14.75 -24.03 28.21
CA ASN A 111 -15.13 -25.39 27.85
C ASN A 111 -14.01 -26.08 27.03
N LYS A 112 -14.05 -27.42 26.99
CA LYS A 112 -13.15 -28.23 26.15
C LYS A 112 -13.51 -27.99 24.67
N LEU A 113 -12.88 -26.98 24.06
CA LEU A 113 -12.92 -26.77 22.60
C LEU A 113 -12.52 -28.05 21.88
N LYS A 114 -13.26 -28.39 20.82
CA LYS A 114 -12.87 -29.45 19.89
C LYS A 114 -11.67 -29.00 19.05
N SER A 115 -10.94 -29.96 18.46
CA SER A 115 -9.81 -29.69 17.57
C SER A 115 -10.18 -28.82 16.37
N GLU A 116 -11.39 -28.99 15.83
CA GLU A 116 -11.93 -28.22 14.70
C GLU A 116 -12.10 -26.74 15.05
N GLU A 117 -12.75 -26.44 16.18
CA GLU A 117 -12.97 -25.07 16.67
C GLU A 117 -11.64 -24.36 16.98
N LEU A 118 -10.67 -25.10 17.55
CA LEU A 118 -9.31 -24.59 17.79
C LEU A 118 -8.62 -24.19 16.48
N PHE A 119 -8.75 -25.01 15.44
CA PHE A 119 -8.19 -24.71 14.13
C PHE A 119 -8.84 -23.47 13.52
N GLU A 120 -10.16 -23.34 13.59
CA GLU A 120 -10.87 -22.16 13.09
C GLU A 120 -10.41 -20.87 13.78
N ILE A 121 -10.31 -20.89 15.12
CA ILE A 121 -9.82 -19.76 15.91
C ILE A 121 -8.36 -19.44 15.54
N ALA A 122 -7.49 -20.45 15.47
CA ALA A 122 -6.10 -20.26 15.07
C ALA A 122 -5.98 -19.67 13.65
N SER A 123 -6.87 -20.10 12.73
CA SER A 123 -6.98 -19.59 11.36
C SER A 123 -7.43 -18.13 11.29
N PHE A 124 -8.32 -17.74 12.19
CA PHE A 124 -8.78 -16.37 12.31
C PHE A 124 -7.69 -15.49 12.90
N LEU A 125 -7.06 -15.93 14.00
CA LEU A 125 -5.98 -15.22 14.67
C LEU A 125 -4.78 -15.02 13.76
N SER A 126 -4.35 -16.05 13.01
CA SER A 126 -3.25 -15.94 12.05
C SER A 126 -3.54 -14.90 10.97
N LYS A 127 -4.78 -14.84 10.46
CA LYS A 127 -5.23 -13.83 9.50
C LYS A 127 -5.21 -12.41 10.11
N CYS A 128 -5.50 -12.26 11.39
CA CYS A 128 -5.37 -10.99 12.10
C CYS A 128 -3.91 -10.56 12.22
N PHE A 129 -3.00 -11.47 12.61
CA PHE A 129 -1.57 -11.14 12.68
C PHE A 129 -0.96 -10.82 11.32
N GLU A 130 -1.36 -11.52 10.26
CA GLU A 130 -0.94 -11.17 8.89
C GLU A 130 -1.32 -9.72 8.54
N LYS A 131 -2.54 -9.29 8.92
CA LYS A 131 -2.95 -7.90 8.76
C LYS A 131 -2.15 -6.96 9.66
N TYR A 132 -1.88 -7.32 10.91
CA TYR A 132 -1.09 -6.47 11.80
C TYR A 132 0.34 -6.28 11.29
N LEU A 133 0.97 -7.31 10.74
CA LEU A 133 2.28 -7.22 10.09
C LEU A 133 2.28 -6.15 8.99
N LEU A 134 1.20 -6.04 8.21
CA LEU A 134 1.12 -5.10 7.09
C LEU A 134 0.65 -3.70 7.47
N TYR A 135 -0.36 -3.58 8.33
CA TYR A 135 -1.06 -2.33 8.64
C TYR A 135 -0.63 -1.68 9.96
N ARG A 136 -0.13 -2.48 10.91
CA ARG A 136 0.33 -2.04 12.24
C ARG A 136 1.66 -2.68 12.67
N PRO A 137 2.72 -2.64 11.84
CA PRO A 137 4.03 -3.12 12.27
C PRO A 137 4.55 -2.37 13.52
N ASP A 138 4.16 -1.11 13.77
CA ASP A 138 4.46 -0.44 15.06
C ASP A 138 4.06 -1.31 16.28
N TRP A 139 2.87 -1.91 16.25
CA TRP A 139 2.38 -2.72 17.39
C TRP A 139 3.24 -3.96 17.61
N ILE A 140 3.57 -4.65 16.52
CA ILE A 140 4.39 -5.86 16.57
C ILE A 140 5.80 -5.51 17.07
N GLN A 141 6.38 -4.43 16.57
CA GLN A 141 7.67 -3.93 17.03
C GLN A 141 7.64 -3.57 18.52
N THR A 142 6.56 -2.97 19.01
CA THR A 142 6.42 -2.66 20.45
C THR A 142 6.28 -3.92 21.31
N TRP A 143 5.48 -4.89 20.87
CA TRP A 143 5.26 -6.16 21.59
C TRP A 143 6.54 -6.99 21.67
N GLU A 144 7.38 -6.96 20.63
CA GLU A 144 8.64 -7.71 20.61
C GLU A 144 9.76 -7.05 21.44
N ASN A 145 9.84 -5.72 21.44
CA ASN A 145 10.91 -5.02 22.16
C ASN A 145 10.63 -4.85 23.66
N ASN A 146 9.36 -4.71 24.06
CA ASN A 146 8.97 -4.42 25.43
C ASN A 146 7.89 -5.39 25.93
N PRO A 147 8.20 -6.70 26.13
CA PRO A 147 7.21 -7.70 26.54
C PRO A 147 6.57 -7.44 27.91
N LYS A 148 7.10 -6.49 28.70
CA LYS A 148 6.62 -6.11 30.04
C LYS A 148 5.91 -4.75 30.08
N TYR A 149 5.97 -3.95 29.01
CA TYR A 149 5.50 -2.57 29.02
C TYR A 149 4.10 -2.46 28.40
N HIS A 150 3.09 -2.82 29.18
CA HIS A 150 1.68 -2.74 28.76
C HIS A 150 1.19 -1.30 28.83
N LYS A 151 1.36 -0.53 27.75
CA LYS A 151 0.78 0.82 27.67
C LYS A 151 -0.73 0.82 27.45
N ASN A 152 -1.32 -0.31 27.04
CA ASN A 152 -2.72 -0.38 26.66
C ASN A 152 -3.55 -1.02 27.78
N THR A 153 -4.61 -0.32 28.17
CA THR A 153 -5.59 -0.75 29.18
C THR A 153 -6.58 -1.79 28.65
N ASP A 154 -6.67 -1.95 27.32
CA ASP A 154 -7.67 -2.82 26.71
C ASP A 154 -7.32 -4.30 26.86
N PRO A 155 -8.19 -5.11 27.51
CA PRO A 155 -7.91 -6.51 27.81
C PRO A 155 -7.74 -7.36 26.54
N LEU A 156 -8.44 -7.00 25.47
CA LEU A 156 -8.31 -7.67 24.17
C LEU A 156 -6.92 -7.45 23.57
N VAL A 157 -6.41 -6.22 23.55
CA VAL A 157 -5.09 -5.93 22.96
C VAL A 157 -3.98 -6.66 23.74
N LYS A 158 -4.10 -6.72 25.06
CA LYS A 158 -3.19 -7.47 25.93
C LYS A 158 -3.17 -8.97 25.60
N SER A 159 -4.33 -9.56 25.29
CA SER A 159 -4.41 -10.98 24.88
C SER A 159 -3.65 -11.26 23.59
N TYR A 160 -3.78 -10.39 22.58
CA TYR A 160 -3.04 -10.52 21.31
C TYR A 160 -1.55 -10.31 21.48
N GLU A 161 -1.13 -9.35 22.31
CA GLU A 161 0.27 -9.09 22.65
C GLU A 161 0.93 -10.30 23.31
N LEU A 162 0.30 -10.86 24.35
CA LEU A 162 0.79 -12.05 25.05
C LEU A 162 0.89 -13.24 24.09
N LEU A 163 -0.14 -13.44 23.27
CA LEU A 163 -0.14 -14.52 22.29
C LEU A 163 0.99 -14.34 21.27
N TRP A 164 1.22 -13.12 20.75
CA TRP A 164 2.36 -12.86 19.86
C TRP A 164 3.70 -13.15 20.54
N ALA A 165 3.89 -12.68 21.78
CA ALA A 165 5.10 -12.94 22.54
C ALA A 165 5.36 -14.44 22.74
N THR A 166 4.31 -15.24 23.01
CA THR A 166 4.42 -16.70 23.12
C THR A 166 4.75 -17.39 21.80
N ILE A 167 4.25 -16.89 20.66
CA ILE A 167 4.64 -17.40 19.35
C ILE A 167 6.15 -17.18 19.17
N ILE A 168 6.62 -15.95 19.36
CA ILE A 168 8.03 -15.58 19.17
C ILE A 168 8.95 -16.36 20.11
N SER A 169 8.59 -16.52 21.39
CA SER A 169 9.39 -17.32 22.33
C SER A 169 9.48 -18.79 21.92
N ASN A 170 8.37 -19.39 21.48
CA ASN A 170 8.36 -20.75 20.96
C ASN A 170 9.21 -20.90 19.69
N MET A 171 9.26 -19.88 18.83
CA MET A 171 10.13 -19.88 17.64
C MET A 171 11.60 -19.85 18.05
N LYS A 172 11.96 -18.98 18.99
CA LYS A 172 13.33 -18.88 19.53
C LYS A 172 13.77 -20.19 20.17
N ASN A 173 12.89 -20.84 20.95
CA ASN A 173 13.18 -22.13 21.57
C ASN A 173 13.42 -23.26 20.54
N LYS A 174 12.83 -23.14 19.35
CA LYS A 174 13.01 -24.08 18.24
C LYS A 174 14.13 -23.66 17.27
N ASN A 175 14.92 -22.64 17.60
CA ASN A 175 15.94 -22.03 16.74
C ASN A 175 15.41 -21.64 15.34
N GLN A 176 14.15 -21.20 15.29
CA GLN A 176 13.49 -20.75 14.07
C GLN A 176 13.75 -19.26 13.80
N ILE A 177 13.57 -18.84 12.55
CA ILE A 177 13.83 -17.47 12.09
C ILE A 177 12.70 -16.54 12.57
N THR A 178 13.03 -15.61 13.47
CA THR A 178 12.07 -14.64 14.01
C THR A 178 11.92 -13.36 13.17
N TRP A 179 12.51 -13.31 11.97
CA TRP A 179 12.41 -12.14 11.10
C TRP A 179 11.01 -12.04 10.50
N ASN A 180 10.26 -11.04 10.94
CA ASN A 180 8.92 -10.72 10.43
C ASN A 180 8.97 -9.49 9.51
N TYR A 181 7.87 -9.17 8.81
CA TYR A 181 7.79 -8.00 7.92
C TYR A 181 7.88 -6.64 8.67
N SER A 182 7.51 -6.60 9.95
CA SER A 182 7.60 -5.40 10.78
C SER A 182 9.06 -5.02 11.04
N ASN A 183 9.81 -5.91 11.68
CA ASN A 183 11.21 -5.75 12.06
C ASN A 183 12.04 -5.40 10.83
N LEU A 184 11.74 -6.06 9.71
CA LEU A 184 12.24 -5.76 8.39
C LEU A 184 12.08 -4.31 7.98
N LEU A 185 10.87 -3.76 8.06
CA LEU A 185 10.60 -2.39 7.66
C LEU A 185 11.40 -1.40 8.50
N PHE A 186 11.43 -1.56 9.82
CA PHE A 186 12.17 -0.67 10.71
C PHE A 186 13.68 -0.78 10.50
N LEU A 187 14.22 -2.00 10.41
CA LEU A 187 15.65 -2.21 10.17
C LEU A 187 16.07 -1.63 8.82
N LEU A 188 15.31 -1.88 7.76
CA LEU A 188 15.60 -1.32 6.44
C LEU A 188 15.60 0.21 6.48
N GLN A 189 14.62 0.79 7.16
CA GLN A 189 14.55 2.23 7.32
C GLN A 189 15.78 2.77 8.05
N ASP A 190 16.16 2.16 9.18
CA ASP A 190 17.33 2.56 9.96
C ASP A 190 18.64 2.40 9.17
N VAL A 191 18.78 1.31 8.41
CA VAL A 191 19.95 1.08 7.57
C VAL A 191 20.02 2.11 6.44
N ILE A 192 18.90 2.45 5.80
CA ILE A 192 18.87 3.47 4.73
C ILE A 192 19.13 4.87 5.28
N THR A 193 18.70 5.18 6.51
CA THR A 193 18.90 6.52 7.10
C THR A 193 20.30 6.70 7.70
N HIS A 194 20.86 5.67 8.33
CA HIS A 194 22.09 5.80 9.11
C HIS A 194 23.33 5.16 8.49
N LYS A 195 23.20 4.15 7.61
CA LYS A 195 24.35 3.46 7.00
C LYS A 195 24.56 3.91 5.55
N LYS A 196 25.82 4.05 5.14
CA LYS A 196 26.21 4.15 3.73
C LYS A 196 25.99 2.79 3.08
N LEU A 197 24.79 2.55 2.58
CA LEU A 197 24.47 1.36 1.79
C LEU A 197 25.16 1.45 0.42
N ASN A 198 25.71 0.34 -0.05
CA ASN A 198 26.22 0.23 -1.41
C ASN A 198 25.04 0.23 -2.39
N ILE A 199 25.09 1.15 -3.36
CA ILE A 199 24.06 1.32 -4.40
C ILE A 199 23.82 0.00 -5.16
N ASN A 200 24.86 -0.82 -5.33
CA ASN A 200 24.84 -2.10 -6.05
C ASN A 200 23.90 -3.16 -5.44
N GLN A 201 23.46 -3.00 -4.19
CA GLN A 201 22.49 -3.93 -3.57
C GLN A 201 21.04 -3.67 -4.05
N PHE A 202 20.77 -2.48 -4.58
CA PHE A 202 19.47 -2.09 -5.08
C PHE A 202 19.41 -2.21 -6.61
N PRO A 203 18.23 -2.51 -7.18
CA PRO A 203 18.06 -2.38 -8.62
C PRO A 203 18.29 -0.93 -9.04
N SER A 204 18.75 -0.72 -10.27
CA SER A 204 18.92 0.61 -10.86
C SER A 204 17.58 1.36 -10.98
N ARG A 205 16.53 0.64 -11.36
CA ARG A 205 15.17 1.16 -11.53
C ARG A 205 14.07 0.17 -11.19
N ILE A 206 12.91 0.70 -10.83
CA ILE A 206 11.69 -0.06 -10.54
C ILE A 206 10.49 0.62 -11.17
N PHE A 207 9.61 -0.18 -11.78
CA PHE A 207 8.34 0.28 -12.33
C PHE A 207 7.18 -0.23 -11.46
N ILE A 208 6.39 0.67 -10.87
CA ILE A 208 5.23 0.32 -10.03
C ILE A 208 3.95 0.63 -10.80
N PHE A 209 3.09 -0.35 -11.03
CA PHE A 209 1.88 -0.19 -11.86
C PHE A 209 0.59 -0.30 -11.07
N GLY A 210 -0.35 0.58 -11.41
CA GLY A 210 -1.74 0.52 -10.98
C GLY A 210 -1.95 0.94 -9.53
N ASN A 211 -3.13 0.61 -9.01
CA ASN A 211 -3.51 0.89 -7.63
C ASN A 211 -2.99 -0.22 -6.70
N VAL A 212 -1.67 -0.33 -6.58
CA VAL A 212 -1.05 -1.22 -5.59
C VAL A 212 -1.49 -0.77 -4.20
N PHE A 213 -1.81 -1.71 -3.31
CA PHE A 213 -2.12 -1.40 -1.93
C PHE A 213 -0.89 -0.79 -1.23
N LEU A 214 -0.99 0.49 -0.88
CA LEU A 214 0.04 1.22 -0.17
C LEU A 214 -0.40 1.48 1.26
N THR A 215 0.33 0.92 2.22
CA THR A 215 0.24 1.36 3.61
C THR A 215 1.17 2.56 3.83
N PRO A 216 0.97 3.34 4.90
CA PRO A 216 1.86 4.45 5.23
C PRO A 216 3.34 4.02 5.34
N TYR A 217 3.63 2.85 5.91
CA TYR A 217 5.00 2.29 5.97
C TYR A 217 5.57 2.01 4.58
N ASN A 218 4.77 1.43 3.68
CA ASN A 218 5.22 1.14 2.32
C ASN A 218 5.64 2.43 1.60
N ILE A 219 4.94 3.53 1.86
CA ILE A 219 5.19 4.86 1.29
C ILE A 219 6.46 5.48 1.87
N ILE A 220 6.64 5.43 3.18
CA ILE A 220 7.89 5.84 3.84
C ILE A 220 9.07 5.04 3.29
N MET A 221 8.89 3.72 3.13
CA MET A 221 9.94 2.86 2.61
C MET A 221 10.26 3.15 1.14
N LEU A 222 9.25 3.33 0.29
CA LEU A 222 9.45 3.75 -1.11
C LEU A 222 10.18 5.09 -1.19
N ASN A 223 9.87 6.05 -0.31
CA ASN A 223 10.56 7.33 -0.25
C ASN A 223 12.05 7.13 0.12
N SER A 224 12.34 6.29 1.11
CA SER A 224 13.70 5.95 1.51
C SER A 224 14.48 5.27 0.39
N ILE A 225 13.90 4.25 -0.25
CA ILE A 225 14.50 3.56 -1.41
C ILE A 225 14.69 4.52 -2.59
N SER A 226 13.79 5.48 -2.77
CA SER A 226 13.89 6.44 -3.87
C SER A 226 15.14 7.30 -3.82
N LYS A 227 15.89 7.34 -2.71
CA LYS A 227 17.20 8.00 -2.65
C LYS A 227 18.30 7.17 -3.32
N LEU A 228 18.15 5.85 -3.36
CA LEU A 228 19.14 4.89 -3.85
C LEU A 228 18.78 4.35 -5.25
N CYS A 229 17.49 4.24 -5.56
CA CYS A 229 16.96 3.69 -6.82
C CYS A 229 16.04 4.70 -7.51
N SER A 230 15.95 4.63 -8.84
CA SER A 230 14.92 5.34 -9.60
C SER A 230 13.58 4.60 -9.52
N ILE A 231 12.54 5.28 -9.02
CA ILE A 231 11.20 4.69 -8.87
C ILE A 231 10.25 5.39 -9.82
N HIS A 232 9.72 4.64 -10.78
CA HIS A 232 8.70 5.09 -11.71
C HIS A 232 7.35 4.51 -11.31
N PHE A 233 6.50 5.34 -10.70
CA PHE A 233 5.17 4.94 -10.24
C PHE A 233 4.10 5.38 -11.24
N PHE A 234 3.51 4.41 -11.93
CA PHE A 234 2.39 4.56 -12.85
C PHE A 234 1.04 4.40 -12.12
N TYR A 235 0.52 5.52 -11.66
CA TYR A 235 -0.72 5.60 -10.90
C TYR A 235 -1.91 5.83 -11.84
N VAL A 236 -2.82 4.86 -11.89
CA VAL A 236 -4.02 4.92 -12.75
C VAL A 236 -5.05 5.80 -12.07
N THR A 237 -5.49 6.87 -12.73
CA THR A 237 -6.44 7.86 -12.20
C THR A 237 -7.49 8.32 -13.19
N PRO A 238 -8.78 8.31 -12.84
CA PRO A 238 -9.81 8.84 -13.70
C PRO A 238 -9.81 10.37 -13.69
N TYR A 239 -9.16 11.04 -12.74
CA TYR A 239 -9.19 12.49 -12.56
C TYR A 239 -7.83 13.13 -12.86
N GLN A 240 -7.83 14.19 -13.66
CA GLN A 240 -6.61 14.95 -13.95
C GLN A 240 -6.14 15.77 -12.73
N ASN A 241 -7.08 16.37 -11.99
CA ASN A 241 -6.80 17.29 -10.88
C ASN A 241 -7.30 16.74 -9.54
N GLU A 242 -6.81 15.58 -9.10
CA GLU A 242 -7.17 15.01 -7.78
C GLU A 242 -6.81 15.96 -6.61
N GLU A 243 -5.74 16.76 -6.75
CA GLU A 243 -5.32 17.73 -5.73
C GLU A 243 -6.36 18.79 -5.43
N GLN A 244 -7.05 19.31 -6.44
CA GLN A 244 -8.04 20.37 -6.25
C GLN A 244 -9.26 19.86 -5.47
N MET A 245 -9.62 18.58 -5.63
CA MET A 245 -10.67 17.96 -4.83
C MET A 245 -10.27 17.85 -3.35
N LEU A 246 -9.03 17.42 -3.09
CA LEU A 246 -8.50 17.27 -1.74
C LEU A 246 -8.23 18.61 -1.06
N LEU A 247 -7.65 19.58 -1.76
CA LEU A 247 -7.35 20.93 -1.25
C LEU A 247 -8.63 21.73 -0.92
N ASN A 248 -9.71 21.49 -1.65
CA ASN A 248 -11.02 22.09 -1.36
C ASN A 248 -11.70 21.45 -0.14
N GLN A 249 -11.32 20.22 0.23
CA GLN A 249 -11.90 19.49 1.37
C GLN A 249 -11.04 19.60 2.64
N ILE A 250 -9.73 19.64 2.49
CA ILE A 250 -8.75 19.68 3.57
C ILE A 250 -7.79 20.81 3.21
N LYS A 251 -7.65 21.83 4.08
CA LYS A 251 -6.67 22.92 3.93
C LYS A 251 -5.22 22.38 4.02
N LEU A 252 -4.80 21.55 3.06
CA LEU A 252 -3.52 20.82 3.02
C LEU A 252 -2.31 21.71 2.74
N LYS A 253 -2.49 23.02 2.56
CA LYS A 253 -1.43 23.92 2.10
C LYS A 253 -0.26 24.10 3.08
N LYS A 254 -0.35 23.69 4.35
CA LYS A 254 0.68 24.02 5.37
C LYS A 254 1.63 22.90 5.82
N HIS A 255 1.45 21.64 5.41
CA HIS A 255 2.27 20.52 5.94
C HIS A 255 3.15 19.77 4.93
N LYS A 256 3.35 20.33 3.71
CA LYS A 256 4.26 19.75 2.70
C LYS A 256 5.75 19.67 3.15
N LEU A 257 6.14 20.22 4.31
CA LEU A 257 7.57 20.46 4.63
C LEU A 257 8.08 19.91 5.97
N THR A 258 7.31 19.19 6.78
CA THR A 258 7.77 18.74 8.12
C THR A 258 7.70 17.24 8.38
N MET A 259 7.66 16.39 7.34
CA MET A 259 7.65 14.92 7.50
C MET A 259 9.03 14.27 7.37
N ILE A 260 10.12 15.05 7.45
CA ILE A 260 11.47 14.55 7.19
C ILE A 260 12.16 14.03 8.47
N LYS A 261 11.66 14.28 9.70
CA LYS A 261 12.45 13.98 10.91
C LYS A 261 11.75 13.48 12.18
N LYS A 262 10.45 13.17 12.24
CA LYS A 262 9.86 12.65 13.49
C LYS A 262 8.87 11.50 13.26
N ASN A 263 9.22 10.37 13.89
CA ASN A 263 8.51 9.11 14.15
C ASN A 263 7.42 8.66 13.17
N ILE A 264 7.51 7.41 12.74
CA ILE A 264 6.51 6.73 11.91
C ILE A 264 5.12 6.78 12.57
N SER A 265 5.06 6.72 13.90
CA SER A 265 3.81 6.89 14.68
C SER A 265 3.15 8.27 14.50
N TYR A 266 3.93 9.34 14.29
CA TYR A 266 3.40 10.67 13.98
C TYR A 266 2.76 10.69 12.58
N PHE A 267 3.43 10.08 11.59
CA PHE A 267 2.89 9.93 10.24
C PHE A 267 1.54 9.19 10.28
N PHE A 268 1.43 8.12 11.06
CA PHE A 268 0.16 7.40 11.25
C PHE A 268 -0.92 8.26 11.87
N ASN A 269 -0.63 8.91 13.00
CA ASN A 269 -1.60 9.77 13.69
C ASN A 269 -2.09 10.90 12.77
N GLU A 270 -1.22 11.47 11.94
CA GLU A 270 -1.63 12.44 10.95
C GLU A 270 -2.50 11.83 9.86
N THR A 271 -2.13 10.67 9.29
CA THR A 271 -2.96 10.01 8.27
C THR A 271 -4.35 9.65 8.80
N GLU A 272 -4.47 9.26 10.06
CA GLU A 272 -5.75 9.00 10.72
C GLU A 272 -6.55 10.28 10.93
N LYS A 273 -5.92 11.36 11.39
CA LYS A 273 -6.57 12.68 11.46
C LYS A 273 -7.08 13.12 10.10
N TYR A 274 -6.29 12.96 9.04
CA TYR A 274 -6.72 13.29 7.68
C TYR A 274 -7.87 12.41 7.19
N LYS A 275 -7.86 11.12 7.53
CA LYS A 275 -8.96 10.20 7.22
C LYS A 275 -10.25 10.59 7.95
N GLN A 276 -10.16 10.93 9.24
CA GLN A 276 -11.29 11.42 10.02
C GLN A 276 -11.82 12.75 9.49
N LEU A 277 -10.93 13.67 9.09
CA LEU A 277 -11.34 14.91 8.43
C LEU A 277 -12.04 14.64 7.11
N LEU A 278 -11.52 13.73 6.28
CA LEU A 278 -12.13 13.33 5.02
C LEU A 278 -13.54 12.75 5.28
N ASP A 279 -13.66 11.82 6.22
CA ASP A 279 -14.93 11.19 6.59
C ASP A 279 -15.94 12.20 7.17
N ASN A 280 -15.49 13.16 7.97
CA ASN A 280 -16.34 14.22 8.48
C ASN A 280 -16.78 15.20 7.39
N THR A 281 -15.92 15.52 6.41
CA THR A 281 -16.29 16.38 5.28
C THR A 281 -17.23 15.69 4.30
N ILE A 282 -17.12 14.37 4.16
CA ILE A 282 -18.07 13.52 3.48
C ILE A 282 -19.39 13.58 4.27
N ASN A 283 -19.42 13.15 5.53
CA ASN A 283 -20.67 13.07 6.29
C ASN A 283 -21.40 14.42 6.48
N LYS A 284 -20.69 15.56 6.58
CA LYS A 284 -21.32 16.90 6.75
C LYS A 284 -22.00 17.45 5.50
N LYS A 285 -21.68 16.96 4.30
CA LYS A 285 -22.38 17.36 3.07
C LYS A 285 -23.50 16.35 2.82
N ASN A 286 -24.69 16.58 3.39
CA ASN A 286 -25.93 15.82 3.09
C ASN A 286 -26.38 15.88 1.60
N ASN A 287 -25.61 16.53 0.72
CA ASN A 287 -25.75 16.50 -0.74
C ASN A 287 -24.57 15.75 -1.39
N ILE A 288 -24.26 14.54 -0.92
CA ILE A 288 -23.24 13.71 -1.56
C ILE A 288 -23.87 12.81 -2.61
N ASN A 289 -23.87 13.31 -3.85
CA ASN A 289 -22.87 12.88 -4.83
C ASN A 289 -22.37 11.42 -4.71
N ASP A 290 -23.18 10.45 -5.13
CA ASP A 290 -22.87 9.01 -5.12
C ASP A 290 -21.50 8.63 -5.72
N THR A 291 -20.94 9.46 -6.62
CA THR A 291 -19.62 9.21 -7.24
C THR A 291 -18.43 9.50 -6.30
N LEU A 292 -18.62 10.25 -5.21
CA LEU A 292 -17.56 10.52 -4.23
C LEU A 292 -17.35 9.33 -3.28
N LEU A 293 -18.43 8.62 -2.93
CA LEU A 293 -18.36 7.39 -2.10
C LEU A 293 -17.53 6.30 -2.78
N TRP A 294 -17.65 6.14 -4.10
CA TRP A 294 -16.91 5.13 -4.86
C TRP A 294 -15.38 5.32 -4.79
N ASN A 295 -14.90 6.50 -4.41
CA ASN A 295 -13.49 6.87 -4.49
C ASN A 295 -12.77 6.98 -3.13
N LYS A 296 -13.38 6.59 -2.00
CA LYS A 296 -12.76 6.74 -0.67
C LYS A 296 -11.35 6.14 -0.58
N TYR A 297 -11.19 4.88 -0.98
CA TYR A 297 -9.89 4.19 -1.00
C TYR A 297 -8.85 4.93 -1.85
N ARG A 298 -9.31 5.48 -2.97
CA ARG A 298 -8.47 6.18 -3.93
C ARG A 298 -7.96 7.51 -3.38
N TYR A 299 -8.82 8.26 -2.69
CA TYR A 299 -8.41 9.48 -2.00
C TYR A 299 -7.40 9.19 -0.89
N GLU A 300 -7.59 8.11 -0.13
CA GLU A 300 -6.60 7.67 0.86
C GLU A 300 -5.25 7.39 0.20
N GLN A 301 -5.23 6.64 -0.91
CA GLN A 301 -4.01 6.36 -1.64
C GLN A 301 -3.33 7.64 -2.17
N TYR A 302 -4.11 8.56 -2.75
CA TYR A 302 -3.57 9.82 -3.23
C TYR A 302 -3.00 10.69 -2.11
N LEU A 303 -3.72 10.78 -0.99
CA LEU A 303 -3.29 11.51 0.20
C LEU A 303 -1.91 11.02 0.63
N LEU A 304 -1.75 9.71 0.79
CA LEU A 304 -0.47 9.16 1.19
C LEU A 304 0.64 9.46 0.18
N LEU A 305 0.36 9.36 -1.13
CA LEU A 305 1.32 9.73 -2.17
C LEU A 305 1.67 11.22 -2.15
N SER A 306 0.73 12.09 -1.77
CA SER A 306 0.94 13.54 -1.68
C SER A 306 1.84 13.97 -0.51
N LEU A 307 2.01 13.10 0.49
CA LEU A 307 2.88 13.35 1.65
C LEU A 307 4.37 13.15 1.35
N ILE A 308 4.72 12.56 0.19
CA ILE A 308 6.12 12.35 -0.22
C ILE A 308 6.53 13.39 -1.27
N ASN A 309 7.81 13.79 -1.23
CA ASN A 309 8.45 14.52 -2.32
C ASN A 309 8.55 13.67 -3.59
N LYS A 310 7.78 14.05 -4.61
CA LYS A 310 7.70 13.35 -5.89
C LYS A 310 7.65 14.34 -7.05
N LYS A 311 8.18 13.94 -8.20
CA LYS A 311 7.92 14.63 -9.47
C LYS A 311 6.64 14.04 -10.08
N GLU A 312 5.65 14.86 -10.35
CA GLU A 312 4.39 14.42 -10.94
C GLU A 312 4.33 14.73 -12.44
N ILE A 313 3.92 13.74 -13.24
CA ILE A 313 3.77 13.85 -14.69
C ILE A 313 2.36 13.38 -15.07
N ASN A 314 1.57 14.27 -15.67
CA ASN A 314 0.20 13.98 -16.09
C ASN A 314 0.19 13.52 -17.56
N ILE A 315 -0.27 12.29 -17.81
CA ILE A 315 -0.39 11.67 -19.15
C ILE A 315 -1.87 11.46 -19.46
N PHE A 316 -2.60 12.54 -19.75
CA PHE A 316 -4.02 12.48 -20.09
C PHE A 316 -4.23 12.82 -21.56
N ASN A 317 -4.76 11.87 -22.33
CA ASN A 317 -5.21 12.13 -23.70
C ASN A 317 -6.73 12.36 -23.70
N ILE A 318 -7.18 13.61 -23.68
CA ILE A 318 -8.62 13.93 -23.63
C ILE A 318 -9.14 14.19 -25.05
N LYS A 319 -9.69 13.16 -25.69
CA LYS A 319 -10.34 13.28 -27.01
C LYS A 319 -11.65 14.09 -26.94
N LYS A 320 -12.10 14.60 -28.09
CA LYS A 320 -13.44 15.21 -28.23
C LYS A 320 -14.50 14.10 -28.09
N PRO A 321 -15.56 14.29 -27.28
CA PRO A 321 -16.54 13.26 -27.05
C PRO A 321 -17.47 13.12 -28.26
N ILE A 322 -17.59 11.91 -28.79
CA ILE A 322 -18.46 11.54 -29.91
C ILE A 322 -19.74 10.89 -29.38
N CYS A 323 -19.63 10.09 -28.32
CA CYS A 323 -20.76 9.41 -27.69
C CYS A 323 -21.03 9.89 -26.25
N LEU A 324 -22.21 9.56 -25.72
CA LEU A 324 -22.60 9.87 -24.34
C LEU A 324 -21.59 9.33 -23.31
N LEU A 325 -21.09 8.11 -23.53
CA LEU A 325 -20.08 7.49 -22.67
C LEU A 325 -18.78 8.33 -22.62
N GLN A 326 -18.28 8.79 -23.76
CA GLN A 326 -17.09 9.64 -23.82
C GLN A 326 -17.34 11.01 -23.18
N LYS A 327 -18.57 11.55 -23.29
CA LYS A 327 -18.97 12.80 -22.62
C LYS A 327 -18.95 12.64 -21.10
N ILE A 328 -19.47 11.51 -20.60
CA ILE A 328 -19.40 11.14 -19.18
C ILE A 328 -17.94 10.99 -18.76
N GLN A 329 -17.14 10.15 -19.43
CA GLN A 329 -15.72 9.96 -19.09
C GLN A 329 -14.94 11.29 -19.07
N ARG A 330 -15.15 12.16 -20.07
CA ARG A 330 -14.52 13.48 -20.12
C ARG A 330 -14.93 14.37 -18.95
N ASN A 331 -16.20 14.33 -18.55
CA ASN A 331 -16.67 15.08 -17.39
C ASN A 331 -16.04 14.57 -16.09
N ILE A 332 -15.79 13.27 -15.98
CA ILE A 332 -15.11 12.66 -14.83
C ILE A 332 -13.67 13.16 -14.82
N ILE A 333 -12.95 13.02 -15.94
CA ILE A 333 -11.55 13.43 -16.08
C ILE A 333 -11.31 14.89 -15.74
N LYS A 334 -12.16 15.78 -16.26
CA LYS A 334 -12.04 17.23 -16.05
C LYS A 334 -12.57 17.70 -14.70
N THR A 335 -13.01 16.81 -13.82
CA THR A 335 -13.64 17.16 -12.52
C THR A 335 -14.84 18.11 -12.68
N ASN A 336 -15.50 18.10 -13.84
CA ASN A 336 -16.61 19.00 -14.17
C ASN A 336 -17.99 18.36 -14.00
N PHE A 337 -18.03 17.09 -13.61
CA PHE A 337 -19.28 16.33 -13.48
C PHE A 337 -20.34 17.07 -12.65
N TYR A 338 -19.93 17.78 -11.58
CA TYR A 338 -20.86 18.42 -10.66
C TYR A 338 -21.33 19.82 -11.05
N LYS A 339 -20.48 20.66 -11.68
CA LYS A 339 -20.96 21.96 -12.24
C LYS A 339 -22.03 21.72 -13.31
N ILE A 340 -21.87 20.66 -14.10
CA ILE A 340 -22.79 20.33 -15.19
C ILE A 340 -24.05 19.62 -14.66
N TRP A 341 -23.94 18.69 -13.70
CA TRP A 341 -25.11 18.00 -13.15
C TRP A 341 -26.03 18.95 -12.38
N ASN A 342 -25.50 19.85 -11.53
CA ASN A 342 -26.35 20.80 -10.81
C ASN A 342 -27.06 21.80 -11.76
N ASN A 343 -26.38 22.23 -12.83
CA ASN A 343 -26.99 23.07 -13.86
C ASN A 343 -28.08 22.30 -14.65
N ASN A 344 -27.88 21.02 -14.90
CA ASN A 344 -28.87 20.18 -15.59
C ASN A 344 -30.05 19.81 -14.67
N LYS A 345 -29.84 19.54 -13.38
CA LYS A 345 -30.92 19.32 -12.39
C LYS A 345 -31.85 20.53 -12.31
N LYS A 346 -31.29 21.75 -12.26
CA LYS A 346 -32.08 23.00 -12.32
C LYS A 346 -32.88 23.10 -13.62
N LYS A 347 -32.27 22.83 -14.78
CA LYS A 347 -32.98 22.85 -16.08
C LYS A 347 -34.07 21.78 -16.22
N ILE A 348 -33.89 20.61 -15.61
CA ILE A 348 -34.87 19.51 -15.64
C ILE A 348 -36.04 19.81 -14.69
N MET A 349 -35.79 20.36 -13.49
CA MET A 349 -36.87 20.78 -12.58
C MET A 349 -37.69 21.97 -13.13
N ILE A 350 -37.08 22.88 -13.89
CA ILE A 350 -37.79 23.99 -14.54
C ILE A 350 -38.70 23.47 -15.67
N LYS A 351 -38.38 22.33 -16.30
CA LYS A 351 -39.22 21.71 -17.34
C LYS A 351 -40.38 20.87 -16.79
N ILE A 352 -40.34 20.46 -15.53
CA ILE A 352 -41.42 19.69 -14.89
C ILE A 352 -42.47 20.63 -14.25
N LYS A 353 -42.15 21.92 -14.11
CA LYS A 353 -43.05 22.97 -13.61
C LYS A 353 -43.68 23.83 -14.73
N LYS A 354 -43.67 23.37 -15.98
CA LYS A 354 -44.36 24.03 -17.09
C LYS A 354 -45.30 23.07 -17.77
#